data_AF-A0A924LJI3-F1
#
_entry.id   AF-A0A924LJI3-F1
#
_cell.length_a   1.000
_cell.length_b   1.000
_cell.length_c   1.000
_cell.angle_alpha   90.00
_cell.angle_beta   90.00
_cell.angle_gamma   90.00
#
_symmetry.space_group_name_H-M   'P 1'
#
loop_
_entity.id
_entity.type
_entity.pdbx_description
1 polymer ?
#
loop_
_entity_poly.entity_id
_entity_poly.type
_entity_poly.pdbx_seq_one_letter_code
_entity_poly.pdbx_strand_id
1 'polypeptide(L)'
;MNTCSATPFGLPDTAPELARRFAVIMGGLATLIARRFLKMPHLSRFTVRLWNYLSRSVRRFHRALTATNRPQTKRARAARAARTDAGRLRPEPLPAGRGWIVRELGWEAAAYLGAMESLLAEVAARTTGAGLPQAARILRPICRMLGVPAAVVLKLVPPQVVVGERLAPDGAPAVVGDCEGVVKSG
;
A
#
# COMPACT_ATOMS: atom_id res chain seq x y z
N MET A 1 10.85 -19.32 -36.92
CA MET A 1 9.58 -19.33 -36.16
C MET A 1 9.94 -19.06 -34.70
N ASN A 2 9.90 -17.79 -34.30
CA ASN A 2 10.27 -17.38 -32.95
C ASN A 2 9.02 -17.48 -32.06
N THR A 3 9.07 -18.32 -31.05
CA THR A 3 8.01 -18.43 -30.04
C THR A 3 8.04 -17.17 -29.18
N CYS A 4 7.07 -16.28 -29.41
CA CYS A 4 6.66 -15.24 -28.47
C CYS A 4 6.12 -15.93 -27.21
N SER A 5 6.97 -16.17 -26.22
CA SER A 5 6.52 -16.40 -24.86
C SER A 5 6.01 -15.07 -24.29
N ALA A 6 4.69 -14.86 -24.40
CA ALA A 6 4.00 -13.86 -23.62
C ALA A 6 4.19 -14.24 -22.14
N THR A 7 5.11 -13.57 -21.44
CA THR A 7 5.28 -13.73 -20.00
C THR A 7 4.03 -13.16 -19.33
N PRO A 8 3.16 -13.99 -18.70
CA PRO A 8 2.02 -13.44 -17.99
C PRO A 8 2.56 -12.82 -16.71
N PHE A 9 2.50 -11.48 -16.60
CA PHE A 9 2.69 -10.75 -15.34
C PHE A 9 3.84 -11.24 -14.44
N GLY A 10 5.08 -11.01 -14.87
CA GLY A 10 6.26 -11.16 -14.01
C GLY A 10 6.29 -10.07 -12.93
N LEU A 11 5.53 -10.27 -11.85
CA LEU A 11 5.39 -9.33 -10.73
C LEU A 11 6.25 -9.57 -9.45
N PRO A 12 7.37 -10.32 -9.44
CA PRO A 12 8.28 -10.33 -8.28
C PRO A 12 9.50 -9.40 -8.42
N ASP A 13 9.94 -9.07 -9.63
CA ASP A 13 11.23 -8.38 -9.86
C ASP A 13 11.14 -6.84 -9.74
N THR A 14 9.93 -6.29 -9.80
CA THR A 14 9.67 -4.84 -9.65
C THR A 14 9.58 -4.40 -8.18
N ALA A 15 9.33 -5.34 -7.25
CA ALA A 15 9.22 -5.07 -5.83
C ALA A 15 10.51 -4.51 -5.19
N PRO A 16 11.72 -5.08 -5.40
CA PRO A 16 12.95 -4.51 -4.85
C PRO A 16 13.25 -3.12 -5.42
N GLU A 17 12.97 -2.89 -6.71
CA GLU A 17 13.18 -1.59 -7.35
C GLU A 17 12.23 -0.53 -6.79
N LEU A 18 10.95 -0.87 -6.59
CA LEU A 18 9.98 0.00 -5.92
C LEU A 18 10.43 0.35 -4.49
N ALA A 19 10.94 -0.64 -3.74
CA ALA A 19 11.48 -0.42 -2.40
C ALA A 19 12.68 0.53 -2.41
N ARG A 20 13.58 0.40 -3.40
CA ARG A 20 14.75 1.26 -3.59
C ARG A 20 14.35 2.70 -3.88
N ARG A 21 13.45 2.92 -4.86
CA ARG A 21 12.95 4.26 -5.20
C ARG A 21 12.25 4.91 -4.01
N PHE A 22 11.40 4.17 -3.30
CA PHE A 22 10.76 4.64 -2.07
C PHE A 22 11.79 5.04 -1.01
N ALA A 23 12.84 4.24 -0.81
CA ALA A 23 13.91 4.56 0.13
C ALA A 23 14.66 5.86 -0.25
N VAL A 24 14.93 6.09 -1.54
CA VAL A 24 15.56 7.31 -2.03
C VAL A 24 14.68 8.54 -1.75
N ILE A 25 13.39 8.48 -2.08
CA ILE A 25 12.44 9.59 -1.83
C ILE A 25 12.37 9.91 -0.33
N MET A 26 12.23 8.88 0.52
CA MET A 26 12.17 9.07 1.97
C MET A 26 13.49 9.56 2.56
N GLY A 27 14.63 9.12 2.00
CA GLY A 27 15.95 9.58 2.40
C GLY A 27 16.16 11.06 2.08
N GLY A 28 15.83 11.50 0.87
CA GLY A 28 15.88 12.91 0.48
C GLY A 28 14.93 13.78 1.30
N LEU A 29 13.73 13.30 1.60
CA LEU A 29 12.81 14.01 2.49
C LEU A 29 13.38 14.13 3.91
N ALA A 30 13.98 13.06 4.44
CA ALA A 30 14.56 13.08 5.78
C ALA A 30 15.75 14.04 5.90
N THR A 31 16.61 14.12 4.88
CA THR A 31 17.72 15.08 4.85
C THR A 31 17.23 16.52 4.70
N LEU A 32 16.19 16.76 3.90
CA LEU A 32 15.53 18.07 3.79
C LEU A 32 14.97 18.53 5.15
N ILE A 33 14.20 17.66 5.81
CA ILE A 33 13.65 17.93 7.15
C ILE A 33 14.77 18.27 8.12
N ALA A 34 15.84 17.47 8.16
CA ALA A 34 16.96 17.69 9.07
C ALA A 34 17.61 19.06 8.83
N ARG A 35 17.90 19.42 7.57
CA ARG A 35 18.50 20.71 7.22
C ARG A 35 17.59 21.90 7.60
N ARG A 36 16.28 21.77 7.39
CA ARG A 36 15.34 22.88 7.65
C ARG A 36 15.01 23.02 9.13
N PHE A 37 14.81 21.92 9.84
CA PHE A 37 14.45 21.95 11.27
C PHE A 37 15.60 22.41 12.15
N LEU A 38 16.85 22.21 11.73
CA LEU A 38 18.00 22.81 12.41
C LEU A 38 18.00 24.35 12.34
N LYS A 39 17.34 24.93 11.34
CA LYS A 39 17.16 26.39 11.22
C LYS A 39 15.94 26.92 12.02
N MET A 40 15.08 26.04 12.54
CA MET A 40 13.85 26.41 13.24
C MET A 40 13.81 25.77 14.65
N PRO A 41 14.14 26.52 15.71
CA PRO A 41 14.35 25.94 17.04
C PRO A 41 13.10 25.22 17.59
N HIS A 42 11.90 25.69 17.28
CA HIS A 42 10.64 25.08 17.73
C HIS A 42 10.32 23.74 17.05
N LEU A 43 10.88 23.47 15.87
CA LEU A 43 10.72 22.20 15.13
C LEU A 43 11.86 21.22 15.37
N SER A 44 13.03 21.70 15.81
CA SER A 44 14.24 20.89 16.04
C SER A 44 13.98 19.64 16.91
N ARG A 45 13.11 19.76 17.91
CA ARG A 45 12.67 18.66 18.79
C ARG A 45 12.00 17.49 18.06
N PHE A 46 11.43 17.73 16.88
CA PHE A 46 10.78 16.68 16.08
C PHE A 46 11.75 15.97 15.13
N THR A 47 12.93 16.53 14.86
CA THR A 47 13.88 16.02 13.85
C THR A 47 14.21 14.54 14.06
N VAL A 48 14.68 14.18 15.25
CA VAL A 48 15.09 12.80 15.56
C VAL A 48 13.91 11.82 15.44
N ARG A 49 12.71 12.26 15.82
CA ARG A 49 11.52 11.41 15.79
C ARG A 49 11.01 11.20 14.38
N LEU A 50 10.96 12.26 13.59
CA LEU A 50 10.54 12.19 12.21
C LEU A 50 11.55 11.38 11.38
N TRP A 51 12.85 11.59 11.60
CA TRP A 51 13.91 10.77 11.01
C TRP A 51 13.74 9.29 11.33
N ASN A 52 13.57 8.96 12.62
CA ASN A 52 13.35 7.58 13.06
C ASN A 52 12.08 6.99 12.49
N TYR A 53 11.01 7.79 12.39
CA TYR A 53 9.75 7.39 11.80
C TYR A 53 9.92 7.04 10.32
N LEU A 54 10.50 7.93 9.50
CA LEU A 54 10.74 7.71 8.08
C LEU A 54 11.64 6.50 7.84
N SER A 55 12.76 6.42 8.56
CA SER A 55 13.70 5.29 8.49
C SER A 55 13.07 3.96 8.90
N ARG A 56 12.14 3.97 9.86
CA ARG A 56 11.38 2.77 10.24
C ARG A 56 10.33 2.42 9.18
N SER A 57 9.69 3.40 8.56
CA SER A 57 8.71 3.18 7.50
C SER A 57 9.35 2.59 6.25
N VAL A 58 10.53 3.07 5.83
CA VAL A 58 11.32 2.46 4.74
C VAL A 58 11.62 0.99 5.04
N ARG A 59 12.16 0.69 6.23
CA ARG A 59 12.46 -0.69 6.63
C ARG A 59 11.22 -1.57 6.69
N ARG A 60 10.09 -1.04 7.19
CA ARG A 60 8.82 -1.77 7.24
C ARG A 60 8.26 -2.02 5.86
N PHE A 61 8.37 -1.05 4.95
CA PHE A 61 7.90 -1.16 3.59
C PHE A 61 8.73 -2.21 2.83
N HIS A 62 10.05 -2.09 2.87
CA HIS A 62 10.95 -3.10 2.30
C HIS A 62 10.67 -4.49 2.85
N ARG A 63 10.50 -4.63 4.18
CA ARG A 63 10.13 -5.90 4.79
C ARG A 63 8.78 -6.41 4.31
N ALA A 64 7.78 -5.55 4.14
CA ALA A 64 6.47 -5.98 3.65
C ALA A 64 6.55 -6.53 2.21
N LEU A 65 7.43 -5.95 1.39
CA LEU A 65 7.67 -6.40 0.02
C LEU A 65 8.46 -7.71 -0.04
N THR A 66 9.42 -7.92 0.86
CA THR A 66 10.27 -9.14 0.85
C THR A 66 9.75 -10.27 1.73
N ALA A 67 8.82 -10.01 2.66
CA ALA A 67 8.37 -10.98 3.67
C ALA A 67 7.17 -11.83 3.23
N THR A 68 6.87 -11.90 1.94
CA THR A 68 5.77 -12.68 1.34
C THR A 68 5.76 -14.17 1.75
N ASN A 69 6.85 -14.71 2.32
CA ASN A 69 6.94 -16.11 2.78
C ASN A 69 7.32 -16.32 4.26
N ARG A 70 7.36 -15.29 5.12
CA ARG A 70 7.86 -15.48 6.50
C ARG A 70 6.73 -15.65 7.52
N PRO A 71 6.55 -16.84 8.14
CA PRO A 71 5.57 -17.02 9.20
C PRO A 71 5.92 -16.13 10.39
N GLN A 72 4.98 -15.28 10.81
CA GLN A 72 5.08 -14.54 12.06
C GLN A 72 5.04 -15.54 13.22
N THR A 73 6.21 -15.86 13.79
CA THR A 73 6.28 -16.77 14.93
C THR A 73 5.65 -16.11 16.16
N LYS A 74 4.65 -16.80 16.74
CA LYS A 74 3.87 -16.38 17.93
C LYS A 74 4.76 -15.93 19.11
N ARG A 75 6.02 -16.37 19.15
CA ARG A 75 7.05 -16.05 20.15
C ARG A 75 7.37 -14.56 20.28
N ALA A 76 7.27 -13.77 19.21
CA ALA A 76 7.56 -12.33 19.25
C ALA A 76 6.48 -11.51 19.98
N ARG A 77 5.26 -12.05 20.12
CA ARG A 77 4.12 -11.36 20.75
C ARG A 77 4.21 -11.43 22.28
N ALA A 78 4.65 -12.56 22.83
CA ALA A 78 4.83 -12.77 24.27
C ALA A 78 5.96 -11.90 24.86
N ALA A 79 7.12 -11.84 24.19
CA ALA A 79 8.26 -11.02 24.65
C ALA A 79 7.99 -9.50 24.62
N ARG A 80 6.98 -9.06 23.85
CA ARG A 80 6.60 -7.65 23.74
C ARG A 80 5.54 -7.23 24.75
N ALA A 81 4.64 -8.15 25.12
CA ALA A 81 3.67 -7.95 26.20
C ALA A 81 4.34 -7.83 27.58
N ALA A 82 5.49 -8.48 27.78
CA ALA A 82 6.27 -8.39 29.01
C ALA A 82 7.01 -7.05 29.21
N ARG A 83 7.06 -6.17 28.19
CA ARG A 83 7.84 -4.90 28.24
C ARG A 83 6.97 -3.65 28.39
N THR A 84 5.67 -3.79 28.58
CA THR A 84 4.71 -2.68 28.40
C THR A 84 4.34 -1.89 29.65
N ASP A 85 4.97 -2.10 30.81
CA ASP A 85 4.52 -1.44 32.05
C ASP A 85 5.62 -0.74 32.85
N ALA A 86 6.57 -0.11 32.15
CA ALA A 86 7.58 0.74 32.81
C ALA A 86 7.46 2.17 32.29
N GLY A 87 6.59 2.98 32.91
CA GLY A 87 6.72 4.43 33.13
C GLY A 87 7.26 5.33 32.00
N ARG A 88 7.19 4.94 30.73
CA ARG A 88 7.79 5.72 29.63
C ARG A 88 6.93 6.96 29.40
N LEU A 89 7.51 8.13 29.67
CA LEU A 89 7.01 9.43 29.24
C LEU A 89 6.48 9.33 27.82
N ARG A 90 5.18 9.59 27.66
CA ARG A 90 4.51 9.49 26.36
C ARG A 90 5.10 10.58 25.47
N PRO A 91 5.80 10.23 24.38
CA PRO A 91 6.53 11.22 23.61
C PRO A 91 5.51 12.13 22.89
N GLU A 92 5.71 13.45 22.96
CA GLU A 92 4.79 14.49 22.44
C GLU A 92 4.25 14.15 21.04
N PRO A 93 2.95 14.21 20.74
CA PRO A 93 2.45 13.80 19.43
C PRO A 93 3.09 14.63 18.30
N LEU A 94 3.40 13.99 17.16
CA LEU A 94 3.75 14.72 15.94
C LEU A 94 2.53 15.55 15.48
N PRO A 95 2.72 16.67 14.76
CA PRO A 95 1.62 17.41 14.18
C PRO A 95 0.71 16.49 13.35
N ALA A 96 -0.60 16.52 13.66
CA ALA A 96 -1.59 15.59 13.08
C ALA A 96 -2.30 16.13 11.82
N GLY A 97 -1.86 17.28 11.31
CA GLY A 97 -2.43 17.96 10.14
C GLY A 97 -2.13 17.23 8.83
N ARG A 98 -3.01 17.36 7.83
CA ARG A 98 -2.72 16.90 6.47
C ARG A 98 -1.81 17.92 5.79
N GLY A 99 -0.80 17.44 5.05
CA GLY A 99 0.13 18.31 4.30
C GLY A 99 1.01 19.21 5.18
N TRP A 100 1.09 18.93 6.49
CA TRP A 100 1.80 19.79 7.42
C TRP A 100 3.29 19.92 7.04
N ILE A 101 3.91 18.87 6.51
CA ILE A 101 5.31 18.90 6.07
C ILE A 101 5.48 19.90 4.92
N VAL A 102 4.56 19.90 3.95
CA VAL A 102 4.61 20.82 2.81
C VAL A 102 4.36 22.26 3.26
N ARG A 103 3.48 22.47 4.25
CA ARG A 103 3.24 23.80 4.81
C ARG A 103 4.47 24.37 5.54
N GLU A 104 5.20 23.56 6.29
CA GLU A 104 6.39 24.03 7.04
C GLU A 104 7.66 24.13 6.18
N LEU A 105 7.81 23.25 5.18
CA LEU A 105 9.02 23.18 4.33
C LEU A 105 8.86 23.90 2.99
N GLY A 106 7.64 24.23 2.57
CA GLY A 106 7.35 24.92 1.32
C GLY A 106 7.59 24.07 0.07
N TRP A 107 8.08 24.71 -0.99
CA TRP A 107 8.20 24.13 -2.33
C TRP A 107 9.16 22.93 -2.42
N GLU A 108 10.21 22.89 -1.59
CA GLU A 108 11.17 21.77 -1.58
C GLU A 108 10.48 20.45 -1.18
N ALA A 109 9.54 20.50 -0.23
CA ALA A 109 8.74 19.33 0.15
C ALA A 109 7.66 18.99 -0.88
N ALA A 110 7.17 19.97 -1.64
CA ALA A 110 6.22 19.73 -2.74
C ALA A 110 6.85 18.89 -3.87
N ALA A 111 8.16 19.02 -4.11
CA ALA A 111 8.87 18.16 -5.07
C ALA A 111 8.82 16.68 -4.63
N TYR A 112 8.99 16.40 -3.33
CA TYR A 112 8.86 15.03 -2.79
C TYR A 112 7.42 14.52 -2.80
N LEU A 113 6.44 15.41 -2.64
CA LEU A 113 5.02 15.07 -2.85
C LEU A 113 4.79 14.58 -4.29
N GLY A 114 5.25 15.34 -5.29
CA GLY A 114 5.13 14.95 -6.70
C GLY A 114 5.86 13.65 -7.03
N ALA A 115 7.07 13.46 -6.50
CA ALA A 115 7.82 12.21 -6.64
C ALA A 115 7.05 11.01 -6.02
N MET A 116 6.40 11.23 -4.88
CA MET A 116 5.58 10.22 -4.22
C MET A 116 4.32 9.89 -5.05
N GLU A 117 3.65 10.90 -5.61
CA GLU A 117 2.48 10.70 -6.47
C GLU A 117 2.85 9.95 -7.75
N SER A 118 3.97 10.31 -8.38
CA SER A 118 4.52 9.59 -9.54
C SER A 118 4.80 8.13 -9.21
N LEU A 119 5.48 7.87 -8.09
CA LEU A 119 5.78 6.50 -7.66
C LEU A 119 4.50 5.69 -7.42
N LEU A 120 3.47 6.28 -6.81
CA LEU A 120 2.19 5.61 -6.54
C LEU A 120 1.32 5.44 -7.80
N ALA A 121 1.50 6.27 -8.82
CA ALA A 121 0.79 6.17 -10.09
C ALA A 121 1.31 5.00 -10.96
N GLU A 122 2.57 4.59 -10.77
CA GLU A 122 3.17 3.43 -11.46
C GLU A 122 2.29 2.19 -11.29
N VAL A 123 2.07 1.47 -12.39
CA VAL A 123 1.23 0.24 -12.40
C VAL A 123 1.79 -0.78 -11.42
N ALA A 124 3.11 -0.96 -11.38
CA ALA A 124 3.80 -1.83 -10.44
C ALA A 124 3.44 -1.49 -8.99
N ALA A 125 3.47 -0.21 -8.61
CA ALA A 125 3.10 0.22 -7.27
C ALA A 125 1.65 -0.12 -6.93
N ARG A 126 0.71 0.12 -7.86
CA ARG A 126 -0.72 -0.21 -7.68
C ARG A 126 -0.95 -1.71 -7.51
N THR A 127 -0.33 -2.54 -8.35
CA THR A 127 -0.45 -4.00 -8.26
C THR A 127 0.18 -4.56 -6.98
N THR A 128 1.30 -3.98 -6.53
CA THR A 128 1.94 -4.39 -5.29
C THR A 128 1.15 -3.95 -4.06
N GLY A 129 0.58 -2.74 -4.08
CA GLY A 129 -0.31 -2.26 -3.02
C GLY A 129 -1.59 -3.08 -2.89
N ALA A 130 -2.11 -3.57 -4.03
CA ALA A 130 -3.30 -4.41 -4.12
C ALA A 130 -3.10 -5.75 -3.40
N GLY A 131 -1.96 -6.39 -3.65
CA GLY A 131 -1.61 -7.66 -3.04
C GLY A 131 -1.15 -7.57 -1.58
N LEU A 132 -0.73 -6.37 -1.11
CA LEU A 132 -0.10 -6.20 0.20
C LEU A 132 -0.75 -5.05 1.01
N PRO A 133 -1.88 -5.29 1.71
CA PRO A 133 -2.57 -4.26 2.49
C PRO A 133 -1.70 -3.65 3.60
N GLN A 134 -0.67 -4.38 4.06
CA GLN A 134 0.30 -3.88 5.02
C GLN A 134 1.14 -2.72 4.44
N ALA A 135 1.50 -2.76 3.16
CA ALA A 135 2.22 -1.69 2.48
C ALA A 135 1.38 -0.41 2.45
N ALA A 136 0.09 -0.52 2.06
CA ALA A 136 -0.85 0.61 2.07
C ALA A 136 -0.99 1.25 3.47
N ARG A 137 -1.04 0.44 4.55
CA ARG A 137 -1.09 0.94 5.93
C ARG A 137 0.15 1.74 6.33
N ILE A 138 1.33 1.38 5.82
CA ILE A 138 2.59 2.10 6.07
C ILE A 138 2.61 3.43 5.30
N LEU A 139 2.09 3.43 4.07
CA LEU A 139 2.08 4.59 3.19
C LEU A 139 1.07 5.68 3.61
N ARG A 140 -0.11 5.28 4.09
CA ARG A 140 -1.20 6.21 4.52
C ARG A 140 -0.72 7.38 5.39
N PRO A 141 -0.03 7.17 6.52
CA PRO A 141 0.39 8.27 7.37
C PRO A 141 1.42 9.19 6.68
N ILE A 142 2.34 8.65 5.88
CA ILE A 142 3.32 9.45 5.12
C ILE A 142 2.60 10.32 4.08
N CYS A 143 1.69 9.72 3.34
CA CYS A 143 0.85 10.40 2.36
C CYS A 143 0.03 11.52 3.02
N ARG A 144 -0.55 11.26 4.20
CA ARG A 144 -1.26 12.28 4.97
C ARG A 144 -0.35 13.44 5.39
N MET A 145 0.85 13.16 5.87
CA MET A 145 1.80 14.21 6.27
C MET A 145 2.25 15.08 5.09
N LEU A 146 2.45 14.47 3.92
CA LEU A 146 2.81 15.16 2.67
C LEU A 146 1.63 15.84 1.99
N GLY A 147 0.39 15.46 2.33
CA GLY A 147 -0.81 16.05 1.73
C GLY A 147 -1.36 15.29 0.52
N VAL A 148 -0.71 14.19 0.10
CA VAL A 148 -1.16 13.31 -0.98
C VAL A 148 -2.65 12.99 -0.80
N PRO A 149 -3.48 13.13 -1.85
CA PRO A 149 -4.89 12.77 -1.80
C PRO A 149 -5.09 11.32 -1.38
N ALA A 150 -5.98 11.08 -0.41
CA ALA A 150 -6.34 9.73 0.00
C ALA A 150 -6.84 8.89 -1.20
N ALA A 151 -7.47 9.53 -2.19
CA ALA A 151 -7.88 8.88 -3.44
C ALA A 151 -6.70 8.23 -4.20
N VAL A 152 -5.53 8.88 -4.23
CA VAL A 152 -4.33 8.31 -4.87
C VAL A 152 -3.84 7.08 -4.09
N VAL A 153 -3.92 7.12 -2.76
CA VAL A 153 -3.51 6.01 -1.87
C VAL A 153 -4.52 4.85 -1.87
N LEU A 154 -5.81 5.15 -2.01
CA LEU A 154 -6.88 4.15 -2.02
C LEU A 154 -6.98 3.42 -3.36
N LYS A 155 -6.56 4.04 -4.47
CA LYS A 155 -6.42 3.36 -5.78
C LYS A 155 -5.35 2.26 -5.80
N LEU A 156 -4.53 2.15 -4.76
CA LEU A 156 -3.65 0.99 -4.57
C LEU A 156 -4.38 -0.23 -4.01
N VAL A 157 -5.60 -0.09 -3.47
CA VAL A 157 -6.45 -1.23 -3.12
C VAL A 157 -7.40 -1.40 -4.31
N PRO A 158 -7.42 -2.55 -5.00
CA PRO A 158 -8.38 -2.75 -6.06
C PRO A 158 -9.77 -2.71 -5.43
N PRO A 159 -10.78 -2.10 -6.09
CA PRO A 159 -12.15 -2.43 -5.76
C PRO A 159 -12.22 -3.96 -5.86
N GLN A 160 -12.66 -4.62 -4.79
CA GLN A 160 -12.81 -6.06 -4.75
C GLN A 160 -13.43 -6.50 -6.07
N VAL A 161 -12.73 -7.34 -6.84
CA VAL A 161 -13.36 -8.03 -7.95
C VAL A 161 -14.49 -8.80 -7.30
N VAL A 162 -15.72 -8.38 -7.59
CA VAL A 162 -16.92 -9.12 -7.23
C VAL A 162 -16.85 -10.41 -8.04
N VAL A 163 -16.19 -11.43 -7.49
CA VAL A 163 -16.27 -12.80 -7.98
C VAL A 163 -17.66 -13.29 -7.60
N GLY A 164 -18.61 -12.97 -8.46
CA GLY A 164 -20.03 -13.21 -8.23
C GLY A 164 -20.84 -13.23 -9.52
N GLU A 165 -20.22 -13.59 -10.65
CA GLU A 165 -20.97 -13.97 -11.84
C GLU A 165 -20.94 -15.49 -11.93
N ARG A 166 -21.90 -16.11 -11.23
CA ARG A 166 -22.31 -17.48 -11.53
C ARG A 166 -22.82 -17.45 -12.97
N LEU A 167 -22.00 -17.95 -13.89
CA LEU A 167 -22.45 -18.38 -15.20
C LEU A 167 -23.45 -19.51 -14.97
N ALA A 168 -24.74 -19.19 -15.02
CA ALA A 168 -25.79 -20.19 -15.12
C ALA A 168 -25.66 -20.89 -16.48
N PRO A 169 -25.66 -22.23 -16.54
CA PRO A 169 -25.85 -22.92 -17.81
C PRO A 169 -27.33 -22.84 -18.18
N ASP A 170 -27.68 -21.83 -18.97
CA ASP A 170 -28.99 -21.72 -19.60
C ASP A 170 -28.97 -22.52 -20.91
N GLY A 171 -29.99 -23.36 -21.12
CA GLY A 171 -30.23 -24.00 -22.42
C GLY A 171 -30.26 -25.53 -22.45
N ALA A 172 -31.04 -26.18 -21.59
CA ALA A 172 -31.61 -27.50 -21.89
C ALA A 172 -33.13 -27.34 -22.05
N PRO A 173 -33.71 -27.50 -23.25
CA PRO A 173 -35.16 -27.44 -23.40
C PRO A 173 -35.78 -28.76 -22.93
N ALA A 174 -36.49 -28.69 -21.80
CA ALA A 174 -37.54 -29.64 -21.44
C ALA A 174 -38.84 -29.20 -22.13
N VAL A 175 -39.29 -29.96 -23.12
CA VAL A 175 -40.68 -29.94 -23.61
C VAL A 175 -41.12 -31.40 -23.63
N VAL A 176 -41.67 -31.87 -22.51
CA VAL A 176 -43.12 -32.12 -22.32
C VAL A 176 -43.67 -33.01 -23.45
N GLY A 177 -43.66 -34.31 -23.18
CA GLY A 177 -44.46 -35.26 -23.94
C GLY A 177 -45.92 -35.08 -23.58
N ASP A 178 -46.73 -34.79 -24.60
CA ASP A 178 -48.18 -34.83 -24.52
C ASP A 178 -48.67 -36.15 -25.11
N CYS A 179 -49.51 -36.82 -24.34
CA CYS A 179 -50.16 -38.07 -24.69
C CYS A 179 -51.48 -37.73 -25.40
N GLU A 180 -51.62 -38.05 -26.68
CA GLU A 180 -52.96 -38.25 -27.23
C GLU A 180 -52.95 -39.38 -28.26
N GLY A 181 -53.55 -40.50 -27.86
CA GLY A 181 -54.00 -41.52 -28.79
C GLY A 181 -55.37 -41.13 -29.31
N VAL A 182 -55.56 -41.17 -30.64
CA VAL A 182 -56.88 -41.29 -31.24
C VAL A 182 -56.86 -42.36 -32.32
N VAL A 183 -57.65 -43.38 -32.03
CA VAL A 183 -58.15 -44.45 -32.88
C VAL A 183 -59.31 -43.90 -33.72
N LYS A 184 -59.27 -44.01 -35.07
CA LYS A 184 -60.29 -44.68 -35.94
C LYS A 184 -60.25 -44.29 -37.42
N SER A 185 -60.37 -45.35 -38.22
CA SER A 185 -61.22 -45.55 -39.41
C SER A 185 -60.97 -44.80 -40.71
N GLY A 186 -60.79 -45.61 -41.75
CA GLY A 186 -60.85 -45.29 -43.18
C GLY A 186 -60.39 -46.48 -43.98
#